data_AF-A0A8I2YTD0-F1
#
_entry.id   AF-A0A8I2YTD0-F1
#
_cell.length_a   1.000
_cell.length_b   1.000
_cell.length_c   1.000
_cell.angle_alpha   90.00
_cell.angle_beta   90.00
_cell.angle_gamma   90.00
#
_symmetry.space_group_name_H-M   'P 1'
#
loop_
_entity.id
_entity.type
_entity.pdbx_description
1 polymer ?
#
loop_
_entity_poly.entity_id
_entity_poly.type
_entity_poly.pdbx_seq_one_letter_code
_entity_poly.pdbx_strand_id
1 'polypeptide(L)'
;MPTMLTWWFGIITDLTPAYIDASNFGHFHTMLKTACDAWISSFLPSDAVSASIYPTFKASCDNYLYIPHRHEHHGIGGVQFDDMDAEAMQALLA
;
A
#
# COMPACT_ATOMS: atom_id res chain seq x y z
N MET A 1 -18.71 -17.66 -24.86
CA MET A 1 -18.30 -17.23 -23.51
C MET A 1 -17.72 -15.84 -23.64
N PRO A 2 -18.12 -14.85 -22.83
CA PRO A 2 -17.44 -13.55 -22.84
C PRO A 2 -15.98 -13.76 -22.43
N THR A 3 -15.06 -13.21 -23.22
CA THR A 3 -13.64 -13.15 -22.87
C THR A 3 -13.42 -12.00 -21.91
N MET A 4 -12.90 -12.29 -20.73
CA MET A 4 -12.53 -11.29 -19.75
C MET A 4 -11.33 -10.49 -20.27
N LEU A 5 -11.52 -9.19 -20.50
CA LEU A 5 -10.55 -8.31 -21.18
C LEU A 5 -9.40 -7.88 -20.25
N THR A 6 -9.70 -7.40 -19.05
CA THR A 6 -8.73 -7.00 -18.01
C THR A 6 -9.45 -6.80 -16.68
N TRP A 7 -8.78 -7.05 -15.55
CA TRP A 7 -9.21 -6.70 -14.19
C TRP A 7 -7.96 -6.46 -13.33
N TRP A 8 -8.11 -5.70 -12.25
CA TRP A 8 -7.04 -5.43 -11.29
C TRP A 8 -7.65 -4.99 -9.94
N PHE A 9 -6.87 -5.03 -8.87
CA PHE A 9 -7.19 -4.35 -7.61
C PHE A 9 -6.47 -2.99 -7.54
N GLY A 10 -7.18 -2.00 -7.02
CA GLY A 10 -6.58 -0.78 -6.52
C GLY A 10 -6.91 -0.66 -5.04
N ILE A 11 -5.93 -0.25 -4.23
CA ILE A 11 -6.18 0.05 -2.82
C ILE A 11 -5.51 1.36 -2.44
N ILE A 12 -6.17 2.05 -1.51
CA ILE A 12 -5.56 3.12 -0.74
C ILE A 12 -6.02 3.01 0.71
N THR A 13 -5.06 3.07 1.62
CA THR A 13 -5.31 3.21 3.06
C THR A 13 -4.42 4.32 3.56
N ASP A 14 -5.00 5.38 4.11
CA ASP A 14 -4.28 6.52 4.69
C ASP A 14 -4.87 6.93 6.03
N LEU A 15 -4.12 7.75 6.77
CA LEU A 15 -4.61 8.39 8.00
C LEU A 15 -4.57 9.91 7.86
N THR A 16 -5.74 10.52 8.00
CA THR A 16 -5.95 11.98 7.88
C THR A 16 -6.49 12.54 9.20
N PRO A 17 -5.61 12.81 10.19
CA PRO A 17 -6.04 13.23 11.52
C PRO A 17 -6.43 14.72 11.54
N ALA A 18 -7.58 15.06 12.14
CA ALA A 18 -7.93 16.44 12.44
C ALA A 18 -7.16 17.01 13.65
N TYR A 19 -6.79 16.14 14.60
CA TYR A 19 -5.96 16.46 15.76
C TYR A 19 -4.78 15.50 15.82
N ILE A 20 -3.58 16.06 16.02
CA ILE A 20 -2.32 15.29 15.95
C ILE A 20 -2.05 14.61 17.28
N ASP A 21 -2.06 13.29 17.27
CA ASP A 21 -1.45 12.44 18.28
C ASP A 21 -0.34 11.63 17.61
N ALA A 22 0.88 12.17 17.67
CA ALA A 22 2.05 11.57 17.02
C ALA A 22 2.39 10.16 17.54
N SER A 23 1.90 9.79 18.73
CA SER A 23 2.13 8.45 19.29
C SER A 23 1.47 7.34 18.46
N ASN A 24 0.38 7.66 17.74
CA ASN A 24 -0.36 6.69 16.94
C ASN A 24 0.19 6.54 15.51
N PHE A 25 1.00 7.49 15.02
CA PHE A 25 1.49 7.47 13.64
C PHE A 25 2.49 6.33 13.41
N GLY A 26 3.37 6.11 14.40
CA GLY A 26 4.31 5.00 14.37
C GLY A 26 3.59 3.64 14.37
N HIS A 27 2.54 3.51 15.19
CA HIS A 27 1.73 2.28 15.23
C HIS A 27 1.04 2.03 13.89
N PHE A 28 0.36 3.03 13.32
CA PHE A 28 -0.31 2.92 12.02
C PHE A 28 0.62 2.42 10.91
N HIS A 29 1.78 3.08 10.74
CA HIS A 29 2.75 2.68 9.71
C HIS A 29 3.41 1.33 10.01
N THR A 30 3.59 0.97 11.28
CA THR A 30 4.13 -0.35 11.67
C THR A 30 3.15 -1.48 11.30
N MET A 31 1.85 -1.27 11.54
CA MET A 31 0.83 -2.26 11.18
C MET A 31 0.73 -2.44 9.68
N LEU A 32 0.75 -1.36 8.89
CA LEU A 32 0.77 -1.43 7.43
C LEU A 32 2.02 -2.16 6.92
N LYS A 33 3.20 -1.83 7.44
CA LYS A 33 4.44 -2.53 7.08
C LYS A 33 4.36 -4.01 7.40
N THR A 34 3.85 -4.37 8.57
CA THR A 34 3.70 -5.76 9.01
C THR A 34 2.78 -6.54 8.06
N ALA A 35 1.67 -5.94 7.64
CA ALA A 35 0.77 -6.54 6.66
C ALA A 35 1.44 -6.72 5.29
N CYS A 36 2.17 -5.71 4.81
CA CYS A 36 2.92 -5.80 3.56
C CYS A 36 4.03 -6.87 3.60
N ASP A 37 4.76 -6.95 4.71
CA ASP A 37 5.83 -7.94 4.90
C ASP A 37 5.28 -9.37 4.99
N ALA A 38 4.14 -9.56 5.68
CA ALA A 38 3.46 -10.84 5.72
C ALA A 38 2.97 -11.25 4.33
N TRP A 39 2.34 -10.32 3.61
CA TRP A 39 1.87 -10.55 2.25
C TRP A 39 3.02 -10.95 1.32
N ILE A 40 4.10 -10.15 1.22
CA ILE A 40 5.22 -10.46 0.30
C ILE A 40 5.91 -11.79 0.64
N SER A 41 5.94 -12.18 1.93
CA SER A 41 6.50 -13.47 2.35
C SER A 41 5.69 -14.68 1.89
N SER A 42 4.40 -14.50 1.56
CA SER A 42 3.57 -15.56 0.97
C SER A 42 3.86 -15.80 -0.53
N PHE A 43 4.56 -14.88 -1.19
CA PHE A 43 4.88 -14.95 -2.63
C PHE A 43 6.32 -15.31 -2.93
N LEU A 44 7.24 -14.80 -2.11
CA LEU A 44 8.66 -15.03 -2.34
C LEU A 44 9.07 -16.41 -1.82
N PRO A 45 9.92 -17.15 -2.56
CA PRO A 45 10.57 -18.35 -2.06
C PRO A 45 11.28 -18.10 -0.73
N SER A 46 11.32 -19.10 0.15
CA SER A 46 11.91 -18.96 1.49
C SER A 46 13.42 -18.65 1.47
N ASP A 47 14.09 -18.87 0.35
CA ASP A 47 15.49 -18.57 0.09
C ASP A 47 15.71 -17.22 -0.63
N ALA A 48 14.64 -16.54 -1.06
CA ALA A 48 14.72 -15.20 -1.62
C ALA A 48 14.86 -14.15 -0.51
N VAL A 49 15.71 -13.14 -0.73
CA VAL A 49 15.82 -11.99 0.16
C VAL A 49 14.50 -11.22 0.12
N SER A 50 13.71 -11.32 1.20
CA SER A 50 12.46 -10.57 1.35
C SER A 50 12.77 -9.08 1.53
N ALA A 51 12.74 -8.32 0.44
CA ALA A 51 12.76 -6.87 0.49
C ALA A 51 11.37 -6.37 0.88
N SER A 52 11.28 -5.50 1.88
CA SER A 52 10.00 -4.90 2.30
C SER A 52 9.43 -4.07 1.13
N ILE A 53 8.19 -4.37 0.71
CA ILE A 53 7.49 -3.62 -0.34
C ILE A 53 6.84 -2.33 0.19
N TYR A 54 6.69 -2.24 1.51
CA TYR A 54 6.06 -1.10 2.18
C TYR A 54 6.64 0.27 1.78
N PRO A 55 7.96 0.50 1.67
CA PRO A 55 8.50 1.80 1.25
C PRO A 55 8.00 2.24 -0.14
N THR A 56 7.83 1.29 -1.07
CA THR A 56 7.31 1.58 -2.41
C THR A 56 5.85 2.02 -2.33
N PHE A 57 5.00 1.27 -1.62
CA PHE A 57 3.58 1.63 -1.46
C PHE A 57 3.37 2.91 -0.65
N LYS A 58 4.24 3.20 0.32
CA LYS A 58 4.22 4.46 1.06
C LYS A 58 4.55 5.64 0.17
N ALA A 59 5.63 5.55 -0.62
CA ALA A 59 5.99 6.60 -1.57
C ALA A 59 4.88 6.83 -2.61
N SER A 60 4.24 5.75 -3.09
CA SER A 60 3.10 5.85 -4.00
C SER A 60 1.93 6.59 -3.36
N CYS A 61 1.58 6.26 -2.11
CA CYS A 61 0.54 6.93 -1.34
C CYS A 61 0.83 8.42 -1.13
N ASP A 62 2.07 8.77 -0.77
CA ASP A 62 2.47 10.16 -0.51
C ASP A 62 2.37 11.02 -1.76
N ASN A 63 2.75 10.47 -2.91
CA ASN A 63 2.63 11.15 -4.20
C ASN A 63 1.16 11.29 -4.62
N TYR A 64 0.37 10.24 -4.45
CA TYR A 64 -1.04 10.21 -4.85
C TYR A 64 -1.90 11.20 -4.04
N LEU A 65 -1.61 11.35 -2.74
CA LEU A 65 -2.35 12.21 -1.80
C LEU A 65 -1.74 13.60 -1.59
N TYR A 66 -0.82 14.02 -2.46
CA TYR A 66 -0.32 15.38 -2.46
C TYR A 66 -1.32 16.33 -3.12
N ILE A 67 -1.59 17.49 -2.52
CA ILE A 67 -2.54 18.49 -3.00
C ILE A 67 -1.76 19.69 -3.57
N PRO A 68 -1.54 19.77 -4.91
CA PRO A 68 -0.56 20.70 -5.48
C PRO A 68 -0.87 22.17 -5.25
N HIS A 69 -2.15 22.57 -5.28
CA HIS A 69 -2.56 23.96 -5.09
C HIS A 69 -2.50 24.42 -3.63
N ARG A 70 -2.36 23.50 -2.67
CA ARG A 70 -2.20 23.80 -1.25
C ARG A 70 -0.76 23.59 -0.76
N HIS A 71 0.07 22.95 -1.59
CA HIS A 71 1.42 22.54 -1.24
C HIS A 71 1.49 21.67 0.03
N GLU A 72 0.49 20.82 0.26
CA GLU A 72 0.39 19.96 1.45
C GLU A 72 -0.04 18.53 1.08
N HIS A 73 0.26 17.57 1.95
CA HIS A 73 -0.30 16.23 1.85
C HIS A 73 -1.67 16.16 2.55
N HIS A 74 -2.57 15.33 2.03
CA HIS A 74 -3.91 15.11 2.61
C HIS A 74 -3.86 14.65 4.07
N GLY A 75 -2.86 13.86 4.43
CA GLY A 75 -2.65 13.29 5.76
C GLY A 75 -1.21 12.82 5.94
N ILE A 76 -0.99 11.81 6.78
CA ILE A 76 0.35 11.23 7.01
C ILE A 76 0.73 10.14 6.00
N GLY A 77 -0.12 9.93 4.98
CA GLY A 77 0.00 8.88 3.98
C GLY A 77 -0.37 7.51 4.54
N GLY A 78 0.14 6.46 3.92
CA GLY A 78 -0.17 5.07 4.26
C GLY A 78 0.30 4.12 3.17
N VAL A 79 -0.58 3.31 2.58
CA VAL A 79 -0.25 2.44 1.45
C VAL A 79 -1.17 2.72 0.29
N GLN A 80 -0.61 2.74 -0.92
CA GLN A 80 -1.36 2.81 -2.15
C GLN A 80 -0.71 1.92 -3.19
N PHE A 81 -1.53 1.18 -3.93
CA PHE A 81 -1.15 0.54 -5.17
C PHE A 81 -2.33 0.54 -6.14
N ASP A 82 -1.99 0.54 -7.42
CA ASP A 82 -2.93 0.38 -8.53
C ASP A 82 -2.19 -0.42 -9.62
N ASP A 83 -2.92 -1.06 -10.52
CA ASP A 83 -2.37 -1.73 -11.71
C ASP A 83 -1.23 -2.77 -11.46
N MET A 84 -1.20 -3.45 -10.29
CA MET A 84 -0.27 -4.58 -10.11
C MET A 84 -0.62 -5.78 -11.02
N ASP A 85 0.38 -6.61 -11.32
CA ASP A 85 0.20 -7.75 -12.22
C ASP A 85 -0.84 -8.78 -11.73
N ALA A 86 -1.50 -9.46 -12.68
CA ALA A 86 -2.62 -10.35 -12.39
C ALA A 86 -2.23 -11.53 -11.47
N GLU A 87 -0.97 -11.96 -11.49
CA GLU A 87 -0.47 -13.09 -10.69
C GLU A 87 -0.28 -12.71 -9.22
N ALA A 88 0.27 -11.53 -8.91
CA ALA A 88 0.29 -10.98 -7.56
C ALA A 88 -1.14 -10.65 -7.06
N MET A 89 -2.03 -10.23 -7.96
CA MET A 89 -3.41 -9.86 -7.65
C MET A 89 -4.30 -11.06 -7.30
N GLN A 90 -4.12 -12.21 -7.94
CA GLN A 90 -5.01 -13.37 -7.74
C GLN A 90 -4.93 -13.95 -6.34
N ALA A 91 -3.83 -13.71 -5.64
CA ALA A 91 -3.63 -14.13 -4.27
C ALA A 91 -4.11 -13.12 -3.22
N LEU A 92 -4.56 -11.92 -3.62
CA LEU A 92 -5.33 -11.04 -2.73
C LEU A 92 -6.73 -11.59 -2.43
N LEU A 93 -7.19 -12.59 -3.20
CA LEU A 93 -8.47 -13.27 -3.01
C LEU A 93 -8.39 -14.47 -2.05
N ALA A 94 -7.20 -14.89 -1.64
CA ALA A 94 -6.95 -16.04 -0.75
C ALA A 94 -6.84 -15.60 0.72
#